data_AF-A0A942ZAM0-F1
#
_entry.id   AF-A0A942ZAM0-F1
#
_cell.length_a   1.000
_cell.length_b   1.000
_cell.length_c   1.000
_cell.angle_alpha   90.00
_cell.angle_beta   90.00
_cell.angle_gamma   90.00
#
_symmetry.space_group_name_H-M   'P 1'
#
loop_
_entity.id
_entity.type
_entity.pdbx_description
1 polymer ?
#
loop_
_entity_poly.entity_id
_entity_poly.type
_entity_poly.pdbx_seq_one_letter_code
_entity_poly.pdbx_strand_id
1 'polypeptide(L)'
;MFSIDDFNSLIQHTPLKKTITKPLKVANPIYDSKNTLTKDVFEKTTEIKEFIISHICPHSNTKQALKVVQNSQDKGILYRKVLNKETGKIEKIPFEANIAKSKDKWTVTYHFLEPETKEEIGFVSIDDWRLAKGDPIYDFLIENSRLIDDFPELGITGDRISINYLQNNNEQLYSGIGNLGDQIAIEYCLKEGITPNIISAADLNSHAAHYKRGRRFFQIAKSDKDIDYYEFKKVYGTDDPNKIVEERIKETPKGQKVDTSDLCEIYMYMPQDVVERYLRMIKEHPVLH
;
A
#
# COMPACT_ATOMS: atom_id res chain seq x y z
N MET A 1 -6.78 -74.02 -7.21
CA MET A 1 -6.02 -73.76 -5.96
C MET A 1 -7.05 -73.45 -4.89
N PHE A 2 -6.89 -74.05 -3.71
CA PHE A 2 -7.94 -74.56 -2.81
C PHE A 2 -8.74 -73.53 -1.98
N SER A 3 -9.94 -74.00 -1.60
CA SER A 3 -10.99 -73.50 -0.68
C SER A 3 -10.64 -73.64 0.82
N ILE A 4 -11.51 -73.11 1.70
CA ILE A 4 -12.08 -73.68 2.97
C ILE A 4 -12.36 -72.50 3.93
N ASP A 5 -13.62 -72.09 4.15
CA ASP A 5 -14.71 -72.67 4.96
C ASP A 5 -14.58 -72.40 6.48
N ASP A 6 -15.70 -71.87 7.00
CA ASP A 6 -16.35 -72.18 8.26
C ASP A 6 -15.57 -72.19 9.58
N PHE A 7 -16.00 -71.33 10.51
CA PHE A 7 -16.26 -71.80 11.87
C PHE A 7 -17.47 -71.07 12.48
N ASN A 8 -18.63 -71.71 12.30
CA ASN A 8 -19.81 -71.48 13.11
C ASN A 8 -19.82 -72.47 14.29
N SER A 9 -20.28 -71.97 15.44
CA SER A 9 -21.31 -72.61 16.28
C SER A 9 -20.96 -73.02 17.71
N LEU A 10 -21.91 -72.65 18.58
CA LEU A 10 -22.36 -73.30 19.83
C LEU A 10 -21.43 -73.15 21.06
N ILE A 11 -21.89 -72.74 22.26
CA ILE A 11 -22.87 -73.42 23.13
C ILE A 11 -23.39 -72.49 24.25
N GLN A 12 -24.72 -72.32 24.31
CA GLN A 12 -25.66 -72.44 25.45
C GLN A 12 -25.63 -71.54 26.72
N HIS A 13 -26.76 -71.63 27.42
CA HIS A 13 -27.48 -70.67 28.26
C HIS A 13 -27.56 -71.14 29.73
N THR A 14 -27.36 -70.21 30.68
CA THR A 14 -27.95 -70.08 32.06
C THR A 14 -27.54 -71.07 33.19
N PRO A 15 -27.72 -70.78 34.53
CA PRO A 15 -28.30 -69.59 35.19
C PRO A 15 -27.64 -69.05 36.51
N LEU A 16 -28.07 -67.83 36.89
CA LEU A 16 -28.25 -67.18 38.23
C LEU A 16 -27.47 -67.64 39.49
N LYS A 17 -26.84 -66.68 40.19
CA LYS A 17 -26.96 -66.54 41.67
C LYS A 17 -26.74 -65.09 42.15
N LYS A 18 -27.69 -64.64 42.97
CA LYS A 18 -27.76 -63.35 43.68
C LYS A 18 -26.67 -63.22 44.75
N THR A 19 -26.13 -62.01 44.95
CA THR A 19 -25.94 -61.47 46.30
C THR A 19 -26.22 -59.97 46.31
N ILE A 20 -27.12 -59.58 47.19
CA ILE A 20 -27.51 -58.21 47.53
C ILE A 20 -26.58 -57.74 48.65
N THR A 21 -25.96 -56.57 48.51
CA THR A 21 -25.61 -55.69 49.64
C THR A 21 -25.52 -54.24 49.15
N LYS A 22 -26.47 -53.41 49.60
CA LYS A 22 -26.36 -51.95 49.75
C LYS A 22 -26.41 -51.66 51.27
N PRO A 23 -26.09 -50.46 51.77
CA PRO A 23 -25.26 -49.37 51.24
C PRO A 23 -24.27 -48.84 52.32
N LEU A 24 -23.35 -47.94 51.97
CA LEU A 24 -22.78 -47.00 52.94
C LEU A 24 -22.64 -45.62 52.28
N LYS A 25 -23.47 -44.69 52.74
CA LYS A 25 -23.34 -43.25 52.53
C LYS A 25 -22.09 -42.77 53.27
N VAL A 26 -21.24 -42.01 52.60
CA VAL A 26 -20.32 -41.07 53.24
C VAL A 26 -20.55 -39.70 52.62
N ALA A 27 -20.63 -38.71 53.50
CA ALA A 27 -21.04 -37.34 53.26
C ALA A 27 -20.03 -36.54 52.41
N ASN A 28 -20.55 -35.49 51.77
CA ASN A 28 -19.86 -34.49 50.95
C ASN A 28 -18.62 -33.86 51.61
N PRO A 29 -17.77 -33.23 50.80
CA PRO A 29 -17.82 -31.77 50.84
C PRO A 29 -18.02 -31.13 49.47
N ILE A 30 -18.80 -30.06 49.49
CA ILE A 30 -18.89 -29.04 48.45
C ILE A 30 -17.47 -28.48 48.25
N TYR A 31 -16.96 -28.57 47.01
CA TYR A 31 -15.87 -27.71 46.55
C TYR A 31 -16.33 -26.99 45.29
N ASP A 32 -16.44 -25.67 45.45
CA ASP A 32 -16.32 -24.69 44.38
C ASP A 32 -15.29 -25.13 43.34
N SER A 33 -15.64 -25.07 42.06
CA SER A 33 -14.85 -24.25 41.15
C SER A 33 -15.47 -24.13 39.77
N LYS A 34 -15.76 -22.87 39.47
CA LYS A 34 -15.53 -22.21 38.19
C LYS A 34 -16.47 -22.63 37.07
N ASN A 35 -17.48 -21.78 36.88
CA ASN A 35 -17.84 -21.29 35.54
C ASN A 35 -16.54 -21.05 34.75
N THR A 36 -16.11 -22.04 33.99
CA THR A 36 -15.09 -21.88 32.97
C THR A 36 -15.76 -21.17 31.80
N LEU A 37 -15.80 -19.84 31.87
CA LEU A 37 -15.81 -18.99 30.68
C LEU A 37 -14.52 -19.29 29.89
N THR A 38 -14.46 -20.42 29.19
CA THR A 38 -13.28 -20.83 28.40
C THR A 38 -13.39 -20.51 26.92
N LYS A 39 -14.40 -19.74 26.51
CA LYS A 39 -14.58 -19.33 25.11
C LYS A 39 -15.11 -17.91 24.96
N ASP A 40 -14.81 -17.02 25.91
CA ASP A 40 -15.03 -15.60 25.68
C ASP A 40 -13.81 -15.04 24.95
N VAL A 41 -13.91 -14.95 23.62
CA VAL A 41 -12.89 -14.34 22.78
C VAL A 41 -13.31 -12.89 22.63
N PHE A 42 -12.57 -11.97 23.26
CA PHE A 42 -12.74 -10.56 22.96
C PHE A 42 -12.24 -10.32 21.54
N GLU A 43 -13.16 -10.28 20.58
CA GLU A 43 -12.88 -9.74 19.27
C GLU A 43 -12.71 -8.23 19.46
N LYS A 44 -11.46 -7.77 19.45
CA LYS A 44 -11.18 -6.33 19.37
C LYS A 44 -11.69 -5.87 18.01
N THR A 45 -12.92 -5.34 17.98
CA THR A 45 -13.47 -4.74 16.78
C THR A 45 -12.57 -3.59 16.37
N THR A 46 -12.03 -3.70 15.17
CA THR A 46 -11.31 -2.63 14.49
C THR A 46 -12.14 -1.35 14.54
N GLU A 47 -11.66 -0.34 15.25
CA GLU A 47 -12.40 0.90 15.42
C GLU A 47 -12.29 1.70 14.11
N ILE A 48 -13.32 1.59 13.27
CA ILE A 48 -13.49 2.38 12.06
C ILE A 48 -14.19 3.69 12.45
N LYS A 49 -13.55 4.82 12.16
CA LYS A 49 -14.08 6.16 12.44
C LYS A 49 -14.28 6.94 11.16
N GLU A 50 -15.39 7.67 11.09
CA GLU A 50 -15.60 8.67 10.06
C GLU A 50 -15.47 10.07 10.66
N PHE A 51 -14.75 10.96 9.99
CA PHE A 51 -14.60 12.36 10.41
C PHE A 51 -14.25 13.25 9.22
N ILE A 52 -14.18 14.55 9.46
CA ILE A 52 -13.85 15.56 8.44
C ILE A 52 -12.42 16.05 8.67
N ILE A 53 -11.64 16.13 7.60
CA ILE A 53 -10.33 16.78 7.58
C ILE A 53 -10.34 18.02 6.69
N SER A 54 -9.35 18.89 6.90
CA SER A 54 -9.01 19.95 5.95
C SER A 54 -8.00 19.41 4.94
N HIS A 55 -8.45 19.14 3.73
CA HIS A 55 -7.63 18.61 2.63
C HIS A 55 -7.23 19.72 1.65
N ILE A 56 -5.97 19.69 1.17
CA ILE A 56 -5.49 20.63 0.15
C ILE A 56 -5.70 20.00 -1.22
N CYS A 57 -6.61 20.57 -2.01
CA CYS A 57 -6.86 20.08 -3.38
C CYS A 57 -5.61 20.34 -4.25
N PRO A 58 -5.06 19.31 -4.92
CA PRO A 58 -3.79 19.44 -5.66
C PRO A 58 -3.86 20.44 -6.82
N HIS A 59 -5.02 20.55 -7.48
CA HIS A 59 -5.20 21.42 -8.66
C HIS A 59 -5.34 22.90 -8.31
N SER A 60 -6.07 23.21 -7.23
CA SER A 60 -6.42 24.58 -6.87
C SER A 60 -5.57 25.12 -5.72
N ASN A 61 -4.84 24.26 -5.02
CA ASN A 61 -4.21 24.56 -3.73
C ASN A 61 -5.17 25.16 -2.69
N THR A 62 -6.49 24.94 -2.86
CA THR A 62 -7.49 25.41 -1.90
C THR A 62 -7.79 24.34 -0.86
N LYS A 63 -8.04 24.78 0.37
CA LYS A 63 -8.48 23.91 1.46
C LYS A 63 -9.97 23.58 1.27
N GLN A 64 -10.31 22.30 1.39
CA GLN A 64 -11.68 21.81 1.39
C GLN A 64 -11.92 20.87 2.56
N ALA A 65 -13.15 20.91 3.09
CA ALA A 65 -13.61 19.94 4.07
C ALA A 65 -13.88 18.61 3.35
N LEU A 66 -13.19 17.55 3.78
CA LEU A 66 -13.31 16.23 3.17
C LEU A 66 -13.69 15.19 4.23
N LYS A 67 -14.73 14.41 3.95
CA LYS A 67 -15.11 13.28 4.80
C LYS A 67 -14.16 12.11 4.51
N VAL A 68 -13.56 11.55 5.56
CA VAL A 68 -12.63 10.43 5.49
C VAL A 68 -13.03 9.32 6.45
N VAL A 69 -12.59 8.10 6.15
CA VAL A 69 -12.75 6.91 6.97
C VAL A 69 -11.38 6.45 7.43
N GLN A 70 -11.21 6.22 8.73
CA GLN A 70 -9.96 5.72 9.31
C GLN A 70 -10.20 4.40 10.03
N ASN A 71 -9.40 3.39 9.72
CA ASN A 71 -9.17 2.28 10.63
C ASN A 71 -8.08 2.70 11.63
N SER A 72 -8.35 2.56 12.93
CA SER A 72 -7.37 2.87 14.00
C SER A 72 -6.03 2.14 13.91
N GLN A 73 -5.96 1.02 13.20
CA GLN A 73 -4.74 0.25 12.96
C GLN A 73 -3.98 0.70 11.70
N ASP A 74 -4.61 1.47 10.81
CA ASP A 74 -3.95 1.96 9.60
C ASP A 74 -2.93 3.05 9.98
N LYS A 75 -1.65 2.66 9.95
CA LYS A 75 -0.52 3.50 10.37
C LYS A 75 0.67 3.30 9.45
N GLY A 76 1.37 4.40 9.15
CA GLY A 76 2.57 4.40 8.32
C GLY A 76 3.72 5.16 8.96
N ILE A 77 4.96 4.79 8.65
CA ILE A 77 6.13 5.50 9.16
C ILE A 77 6.46 6.70 8.25
N LEU A 78 6.44 7.88 8.84
CA LEU A 78 6.95 9.12 8.25
C LEU A 78 8.06 9.70 9.12
N TYR A 79 8.71 10.76 8.64
CA TYR A 79 9.82 11.39 9.35
C TYR A 79 9.58 12.87 9.55
N ARG A 80 9.72 13.34 10.79
CA ARG A 80 9.78 14.76 11.14
C ARG A 80 11.21 15.27 11.00
N LYS A 81 11.38 16.40 10.34
CA LYS A 81 12.66 17.10 10.17
C LYS A 81 12.88 18.02 11.37
N VAL A 82 13.98 17.81 12.10
CA VAL A 82 14.32 18.59 13.29
C VAL A 82 15.74 19.13 13.13
N LEU A 83 15.92 20.44 13.37
CA LEU A 83 17.26 21.03 13.41
C LEU A 83 17.93 20.64 14.72
N ASN A 84 18.99 19.84 14.64
CA ASN A 84 19.87 19.61 15.78
C ASN A 84 20.67 20.89 16.04
N LYS A 85 20.43 21.52 17.20
CA LYS A 85 21.05 22.80 17.59
C LYS A 85 22.56 22.69 17.83
N GLU A 86 23.06 21.51 18.19
CA GLU A 86 24.48 21.28 18.47
C GLU A 86 25.28 21.10 17.18
N THR A 87 24.72 20.37 16.20
CA THR A 87 25.43 20.06 14.94
C THR A 87 25.06 21.00 13.80
N GLY A 88 23.99 21.78 13.94
CA GLY A 88 23.43 22.61 12.87
C GLY A 88 22.82 21.82 11.71
N LYS A 89 22.65 20.49 11.85
CA LYS A 89 22.15 19.61 10.79
C LYS A 89 20.69 19.27 11.00
N ILE A 90 19.97 19.05 9.89
CA ILE A 90 18.61 18.51 9.92
C ILE A 90 18.67 17.01 10.13
N GLU A 91 18.07 16.55 11.22
CA GLU A 91 17.84 15.14 11.55
C GLU A 91 16.41 14.73 11.19
N LYS A 92 16.24 13.45 10.86
CA LYS A 92 14.94 12.86 10.52
C LYS A 92 14.53 11.89 11.62
N ILE A 93 13.51 12.25 12.38
CA ILE A 93 12.98 11.43 13.48
C ILE A 93 11.76 10.66 12.97
N PRO A 94 11.76 9.32 12.97
CA PRO A 94 10.61 8.53 12.54
C PRO A 94 9.45 8.67 13.53
N PHE A 95 8.22 8.65 13.01
CA PHE A 95 6.99 8.57 13.80
C PHE A 95 5.90 7.82 13.03
N GLU A 96 4.92 7.29 13.76
CA GLU A 96 3.74 6.66 13.17
C GLU A 96 2.71 7.74 12.81
N ALA A 97 2.46 7.95 11.53
CA ALA A 97 1.33 8.75 11.06
C ALA A 97 0.07 7.89 11.00
N ASN A 98 -1.07 8.48 11.32
CA ASN A 98 -2.37 7.85 11.11
C ASN A 98 -2.74 7.91 9.64
N ILE A 99 -3.45 6.89 9.14
CA ILE A 99 -3.92 6.87 7.76
C ILE A 99 -5.43 6.84 7.74
N ALA A 100 -6.00 7.83 7.06
CA ALA A 100 -7.42 7.84 6.72
C ALA A 100 -7.57 7.73 5.21
N LYS A 101 -8.71 7.25 4.73
CA LYS A 101 -8.99 7.14 3.30
C LYS A 101 -10.28 7.84 2.91
N SER A 102 -10.28 8.39 1.71
CA SER A 102 -11.47 8.79 0.96
C SER A 102 -11.51 8.03 -0.36
N LYS A 103 -12.70 7.87 -0.93
CA LYS A 103 -12.89 7.20 -2.22
C LYS A 103 -13.82 8.04 -3.07
N ASP A 104 -13.44 8.25 -4.31
CA ASP A 104 -14.28 8.85 -5.35
C ASP A 104 -14.16 8.03 -6.63
N LYS A 105 -15.27 7.43 -7.07
CA LYS A 105 -15.31 6.50 -8.21
C LYS A 105 -14.21 5.41 -8.15
N TRP A 106 -13.25 5.45 -9.07
CA TRP A 106 -12.11 4.53 -9.17
C TRP A 106 -10.87 5.02 -8.42
N THR A 107 -10.89 6.23 -7.87
CA THR A 107 -9.79 6.83 -7.13
C THR A 107 -9.97 6.58 -5.63
N VAL A 108 -8.93 6.06 -4.99
CA VAL A 108 -8.82 5.99 -3.52
C VAL A 108 -7.69 6.90 -3.09
N THR A 109 -7.97 7.83 -2.18
CA THR A 109 -6.94 8.70 -1.60
C THR A 109 -6.67 8.29 -0.16
N TYR A 110 -5.41 8.06 0.15
CA TYR A 110 -4.92 7.80 1.51
C TYR A 110 -4.26 9.07 2.06
N HIS A 111 -4.82 9.60 3.13
CA HIS A 111 -4.42 10.82 3.81
C HIS A 111 -3.54 10.48 5.01
N PHE A 112 -2.37 11.09 5.08
CA PHE A 112 -1.42 10.92 6.17
C PHE A 112 -1.64 12.00 7.20
N LEU A 113 -2.06 11.60 8.40
CA LEU A 113 -2.49 12.51 9.44
C LEU A 113 -1.52 12.50 10.62
N GLU A 114 -1.19 13.68 11.11
CA GLU A 114 -0.46 13.84 12.36
C GLU A 114 -1.28 13.24 13.53
N PRO A 115 -0.72 12.36 14.38
CA PRO A 115 -1.51 11.61 15.35
C PRO A 115 -2.33 12.43 16.33
N GLU A 116 -1.77 13.53 16.80
CA GLU A 116 -2.37 14.38 17.84
C GLU A 116 -3.35 15.39 17.23
N THR A 117 -2.92 16.15 16.21
CA THR A 117 -3.70 17.25 15.65
C THR A 117 -4.69 16.81 14.57
N LYS A 118 -4.51 15.61 14.01
CA LYS A 118 -5.23 15.11 12.82
C LYS A 118 -5.08 16.00 11.57
N GLU A 119 -4.06 16.87 11.56
CA GLU A 119 -3.73 17.67 10.39
C GLU A 119 -3.16 16.79 9.28
N GLU A 120 -3.57 17.05 8.03
CA GLU A 120 -3.08 16.34 6.86
C GLU A 120 -1.64 16.76 6.53
N ILE A 121 -0.69 15.86 6.79
CA ILE A 121 0.73 15.99 6.43
C ILE A 121 0.92 15.90 4.91
N GLY A 122 0.11 15.09 4.26
CA GLY A 122 0.12 14.85 2.83
C GLY A 122 -0.76 13.66 2.48
N PHE A 123 -0.73 13.24 1.23
CA PHE A 123 -1.58 12.16 0.75
C PHE A 123 -0.99 11.46 -0.47
N VAL A 124 -1.53 10.27 -0.76
CA VAL A 124 -1.37 9.57 -2.03
C VAL A 124 -2.75 9.24 -2.60
N SER A 125 -2.98 9.59 -3.86
CA SER A 125 -4.19 9.23 -4.61
C SER A 125 -3.85 8.16 -5.62
N ILE A 126 -4.65 7.10 -5.62
CA ILE A 126 -4.44 5.88 -6.38
C ILE A 126 -5.66 5.67 -7.27
N ASP A 127 -5.45 5.52 -8.58
CA ASP A 127 -6.51 5.17 -9.53
C ASP A 127 -6.45 3.66 -9.84
N ASP A 128 -7.56 2.96 -9.60
CA ASP A 128 -7.77 1.59 -10.06
C ASP A 128 -8.45 1.58 -11.42
N TRP A 129 -7.63 1.50 -12.47
CA TRP A 129 -8.10 1.56 -13.85
C TRP A 129 -9.02 0.40 -14.25
N ARG A 130 -9.05 -0.69 -13.48
CA ARG A 130 -10.05 -1.77 -13.69
C ARG A 130 -11.46 -1.29 -13.42
N LEU A 131 -11.62 -0.42 -12.42
CA LEU A 131 -12.90 0.15 -12.02
C LEU A 131 -13.34 1.30 -12.93
N ALA A 132 -12.42 1.87 -13.70
CA ALA A 132 -12.69 2.93 -14.66
C ALA A 132 -13.14 2.39 -16.04
N LYS A 133 -13.04 1.08 -16.31
CA LYS A 133 -13.43 0.48 -17.59
C LYS A 133 -14.88 0.84 -17.95
N GLY A 134 -15.06 1.51 -19.09
CA GLY A 134 -16.36 1.99 -19.57
C GLY A 134 -16.75 3.41 -19.12
N ASP A 135 -15.91 4.11 -18.36
CA ASP A 135 -16.01 5.56 -18.18
C ASP A 135 -15.34 6.28 -19.37
N PRO A 136 -15.91 7.39 -19.90
CA PRO A 136 -15.30 8.13 -21.00
C PRO A 136 -13.86 8.59 -20.74
N ILE A 137 -13.47 8.80 -19.47
CA ILE A 137 -12.09 9.13 -19.10
C ILE A 137 -11.15 7.97 -19.41
N TYR A 138 -11.57 6.73 -19.16
CA TYR A 138 -10.77 5.56 -19.46
C TYR A 138 -10.54 5.41 -20.96
N ASP A 139 -11.59 5.58 -21.77
CA ASP A 139 -11.48 5.52 -23.23
C ASP A 139 -10.54 6.61 -23.77
N PHE A 140 -10.66 7.84 -23.24
CA PHE A 140 -9.75 8.93 -23.57
C PHE A 140 -8.29 8.59 -23.23
N LEU A 141 -8.03 8.00 -22.07
CA LEU A 141 -6.68 7.62 -21.66
C LEU A 141 -6.10 6.49 -22.49
N ILE A 142 -6.92 5.55 -23.00
CA ILE A 142 -6.43 4.43 -23.82
C ILE A 142 -5.83 4.99 -25.09
N GLU A 143 -6.52 5.99 -25.64
CA GLU A 143 -6.09 6.59 -26.88
C GLU A 143 -4.91 7.53 -26.65
N ASN A 144 -4.83 8.23 -25.52
CA ASN A 144 -3.98 9.42 -25.37
C ASN A 144 -2.92 9.35 -24.27
N SER A 145 -2.84 8.29 -23.47
CA SER A 145 -1.91 8.23 -22.35
C SER A 145 -1.19 6.89 -22.25
N ARG A 146 0.10 6.96 -21.95
CA ARG A 146 0.92 5.78 -21.67
C ARG A 146 0.59 5.11 -20.33
N LEU A 147 -0.34 5.70 -19.56
CA LEU A 147 -0.84 5.14 -18.32
C LEU A 147 -1.61 3.83 -18.53
N ILE A 148 -2.06 3.46 -19.73
CA ILE A 148 -2.76 2.17 -19.88
C ILE A 148 -2.24 1.30 -21.02
N ASP A 149 -1.09 1.67 -21.58
CA ASP A 149 -0.33 0.88 -22.55
C ASP A 149 0.37 -0.32 -21.89
N ASP A 150 0.34 -1.48 -22.53
CA ASP A 150 1.16 -2.63 -22.13
C ASP A 150 2.63 -2.45 -22.51
N PHE A 151 3.53 -2.81 -21.59
CA PHE A 151 4.98 -2.88 -21.80
C PHE A 151 5.51 -4.26 -21.35
N PRO A 152 5.29 -5.33 -22.13
CA PRO A 152 5.63 -6.69 -21.74
C PRO A 152 7.12 -6.89 -21.41
N GLU A 153 8.00 -6.17 -22.10
CA GLU A 153 9.45 -6.18 -21.86
C GLU A 153 9.85 -5.61 -20.49
N LEU A 154 8.97 -4.80 -19.90
CA LEU A 154 9.11 -4.27 -18.54
C LEU A 154 8.29 -5.07 -17.52
N GLY A 155 7.61 -6.14 -17.96
CA GLY A 155 6.71 -6.94 -17.13
C GLY A 155 5.41 -6.22 -16.75
N ILE A 156 5.01 -5.18 -17.51
CA ILE A 156 3.80 -4.39 -17.26
C ILE A 156 2.74 -4.84 -18.26
N THR A 157 1.75 -5.60 -17.82
CA THR A 157 0.66 -6.08 -18.68
C THR A 157 -0.66 -6.15 -17.94
N GLY A 158 -1.77 -5.86 -18.63
CA GLY A 158 -3.12 -6.12 -18.13
C GLY A 158 -3.63 -5.10 -17.11
N ASP A 159 -4.19 -5.57 -16.00
CA ASP A 159 -4.74 -4.66 -14.99
C ASP A 159 -3.62 -3.92 -14.24
N ARG A 160 -3.84 -2.63 -13.95
CA ARG A 160 -2.83 -1.76 -13.35
C ARG A 160 -3.41 -0.65 -12.51
N ILE A 161 -2.55 -0.10 -11.69
CA ILE A 161 -2.84 0.97 -10.76
C ILE A 161 -1.94 2.16 -11.10
N SER A 162 -2.47 3.37 -11.12
CA SER A 162 -1.63 4.57 -11.13
C SER A 162 -1.61 5.29 -9.80
N ILE A 163 -0.47 5.88 -9.47
CA ILE A 163 -0.41 6.96 -8.49
C ILE A 163 -0.70 8.25 -9.25
N ASN A 164 -1.86 8.85 -8.99
CA ASN A 164 -2.31 10.08 -9.63
C ASN A 164 -1.70 11.30 -8.94
N TYR A 165 -1.82 11.38 -7.61
CA TYR A 165 -1.20 12.43 -6.82
C TYR A 165 -0.37 11.85 -5.69
N LEU A 166 0.77 12.48 -5.43
CA LEU A 166 1.58 12.25 -4.24
C LEU A 166 2.06 13.60 -3.72
N GLN A 167 1.51 14.05 -2.61
CA GLN A 167 1.74 15.41 -2.13
C GLN A 167 2.25 15.43 -0.69
N ASN A 168 3.25 16.28 -0.46
CA ASN A 168 3.71 16.67 0.86
C ASN A 168 3.24 18.09 1.15
N ASN A 169 2.26 18.25 2.03
CA ASN A 169 1.68 19.56 2.35
C ASN A 169 2.67 20.45 3.13
N ASN A 170 3.70 19.85 3.74
CA ASN A 170 4.72 20.59 4.47
C ASN A 170 6.09 19.92 4.36
N GLU A 171 6.69 20.06 3.18
CA GLU A 171 8.01 19.48 2.89
C GLU A 171 9.15 20.01 3.77
N GLN A 172 8.98 21.16 4.41
CA GLN A 172 9.97 21.71 5.34
C GLN A 172 9.98 20.96 6.67
N LEU A 173 8.82 20.43 7.10
CA LEU A 173 8.69 19.69 8.35
C LEU A 173 8.69 18.17 8.18
N TYR A 174 8.18 17.64 7.07
CA TYR A 174 7.98 16.20 6.91
C TYR A 174 8.71 15.61 5.71
N SER A 175 9.06 14.33 5.82
CA SER A 175 9.59 13.51 4.71
C SER A 175 9.16 12.05 4.84
N GLY A 176 9.40 11.26 3.80
CA GLY A 176 9.03 9.83 3.75
C GLY A 176 7.72 9.55 3.00
N ILE A 177 6.94 10.58 2.67
CA ILE A 177 5.63 10.48 2.00
C ILE A 177 5.71 9.67 0.69
N GLY A 178 6.74 9.90 -0.12
CA GLY A 178 6.97 9.12 -1.34
C GLY A 178 7.11 7.62 -1.08
N ASN A 179 7.86 7.24 -0.05
CA ASN A 179 8.06 5.82 0.29
C ASN A 179 6.77 5.20 0.84
N LEU A 180 6.05 5.93 1.70
CA LEU A 180 4.78 5.47 2.25
C LEU A 180 3.71 5.34 1.16
N GLY A 181 3.65 6.29 0.23
CA GLY A 181 2.73 6.24 -0.91
C GLY A 181 3.01 5.07 -1.85
N ASP A 182 4.29 4.81 -2.15
CA ASP A 182 4.70 3.63 -2.92
C ASP A 182 4.32 2.31 -2.21
N GLN A 183 4.51 2.25 -0.88
CA GLN A 183 4.12 1.09 -0.07
C GLN A 183 2.60 0.85 -0.09
N ILE A 184 1.80 1.91 0.10
CA ILE A 184 0.34 1.85 0.08
C ILE A 184 -0.18 1.42 -1.29
N ALA A 185 0.42 1.88 -2.39
CA ALA A 185 0.01 1.47 -3.73
C ALA A 185 0.20 -0.04 -3.96
N ILE A 186 1.31 -0.61 -3.48
CA ILE A 186 1.54 -2.06 -3.55
C ILE A 186 0.60 -2.81 -2.61
N GLU A 187 0.42 -2.34 -1.38
CA GLU A 187 -0.45 -2.99 -0.40
C GLU A 187 -1.93 -2.96 -0.84
N TYR A 188 -2.36 -1.89 -1.50
CA TYR A 188 -3.66 -1.81 -2.16
C TYR A 188 -3.82 -2.91 -3.21
N CYS A 189 -2.83 -3.11 -4.09
CA CYS A 189 -2.87 -4.20 -5.07
C CYS A 189 -3.03 -5.57 -4.40
N LEU A 190 -2.29 -5.82 -3.32
CA LEU A 190 -2.39 -7.08 -2.59
C LEU A 190 -3.78 -7.31 -1.99
N LYS A 191 -4.37 -6.28 -1.37
CA LYS A 191 -5.71 -6.38 -0.78
C LYS A 191 -6.80 -6.58 -1.83
N GLU A 192 -6.61 -6.03 -3.02
CA GLU A 192 -7.57 -6.13 -4.13
C GLU A 192 -7.28 -7.29 -5.09
N GLY A 193 -6.32 -8.17 -4.77
CA GLY A 193 -5.98 -9.35 -5.56
C GLY A 193 -5.38 -9.03 -6.94
N ILE A 194 -4.63 -7.93 -7.06
CA ILE A 194 -4.03 -7.46 -8.31
C ILE A 194 -2.53 -7.72 -8.31
N THR A 195 -1.99 -8.15 -9.45
CA THR A 195 -0.55 -8.08 -9.69
C THR A 195 -0.10 -6.61 -9.66
N PRO A 196 0.90 -6.24 -8.85
CA PRO A 196 1.32 -4.85 -8.75
C PRO A 196 1.99 -4.35 -10.03
N ASN A 197 1.21 -3.69 -10.88
CA ASN A 197 1.66 -2.92 -12.03
C ASN A 197 1.44 -1.44 -11.71
N ILE A 198 2.42 -0.81 -11.06
CA ILE A 198 2.29 0.58 -10.61
C ILE A 198 2.96 1.53 -11.60
N ILE A 199 2.17 2.44 -12.12
CA ILE A 199 2.57 3.49 -13.06
C ILE A 199 2.18 4.86 -12.50
N SER A 200 2.72 5.92 -13.07
CA SER A 200 2.43 7.30 -12.65
C SER A 200 3.09 8.27 -13.62
N ALA A 201 2.81 9.55 -13.49
CA ALA A 201 3.58 10.60 -14.12
C ALA A 201 4.41 11.35 -13.06
N ALA A 202 5.65 11.69 -13.39
CA ALA A 202 6.45 12.58 -12.57
C ALA A 202 6.31 13.99 -13.13
N ASP A 203 5.80 14.89 -12.31
CA ASP A 203 5.65 16.30 -12.67
C ASP A 203 6.81 17.16 -12.10
N LEU A 204 6.87 18.43 -12.50
CA LEU A 204 7.87 19.46 -12.20
C LEU A 204 8.72 19.18 -10.96
N ASN A 205 10.04 19.05 -11.18
CA ASN A 205 11.05 18.90 -10.13
C ASN A 205 10.93 17.66 -9.22
N SER A 206 10.08 16.69 -9.54
CA SER A 206 9.94 15.46 -8.76
C SER A 206 10.79 14.30 -9.29
N HIS A 207 11.26 14.36 -10.54
CA HIS A 207 11.95 13.26 -11.22
C HIS A 207 13.09 12.63 -10.40
N ALA A 208 13.98 13.46 -9.85
CA ALA A 208 15.11 12.97 -9.05
C ALA A 208 14.65 12.25 -7.78
N ALA A 209 13.54 12.67 -7.17
CA ALA A 209 12.96 12.02 -6.01
C ALA A 209 12.39 10.64 -6.36
N HIS A 210 11.67 10.53 -7.49
CA HIS A 210 11.15 9.25 -7.99
C HIS A 210 12.28 8.30 -8.39
N TYR A 211 13.29 8.79 -9.11
CA TYR A 211 14.46 8.02 -9.52
C TYR A 211 15.22 7.43 -8.32
N LYS A 212 15.44 8.23 -7.27
CA LYS A 212 16.09 7.79 -6.02
C LYS A 212 15.26 6.78 -5.23
N ARG A 213 13.93 6.78 -5.38
CA ARG A 213 13.06 5.71 -4.83
C ARG A 213 13.12 4.43 -5.66
N GLY A 214 13.79 4.44 -6.82
CA GLY A 214 13.93 3.28 -7.70
C GLY A 214 12.94 3.27 -8.86
N ARG A 215 12.03 4.24 -8.95
CA ARG A 215 11.16 4.39 -10.12
C ARG A 215 12.00 4.63 -11.38
N ARG A 216 11.46 4.25 -12.53
CA ARG A 216 12.08 4.47 -13.84
C ARG A 216 11.10 5.12 -14.79
N PHE A 217 11.64 5.94 -15.68
CA PHE A 217 10.90 6.63 -16.70
C PHE A 217 10.81 5.78 -17.95
N PHE A 218 9.71 5.88 -18.67
CA PHE A 218 9.64 5.32 -20.01
C PHE A 218 10.54 6.12 -20.95
N GLN A 219 11.12 5.44 -21.95
CA GLN A 219 11.81 6.15 -23.04
C GLN A 219 10.81 6.99 -23.82
N ILE A 220 11.22 8.16 -24.28
CA ILE A 220 10.39 9.01 -25.14
C ILE A 220 10.26 8.32 -26.49
N ALA A 221 9.04 8.00 -26.89
CA ALA A 221 8.76 7.31 -28.13
C ALA A 221 8.57 8.33 -29.28
N LYS A 222 8.86 7.93 -30.53
CA LYS A 222 8.55 8.78 -31.70
C LYS A 222 7.06 9.11 -31.86
N SER A 223 6.22 8.25 -31.32
CA SER A 223 4.76 8.37 -31.31
C SER A 223 4.23 8.95 -29.99
N ASP A 224 5.11 9.43 -29.11
CA ASP A 224 4.69 10.08 -27.88
C ASP A 224 3.88 11.34 -28.23
N LYS A 225 2.73 11.51 -27.57
CA LYS A 225 1.76 12.56 -27.87
C LYS A 225 2.00 13.81 -27.04
N ASP A 226 2.62 13.64 -25.87
CA ASP A 226 2.81 14.70 -24.90
C ASP A 226 4.19 15.36 -25.07
N ILE A 227 5.16 14.62 -25.61
CA ILE A 227 6.54 15.09 -25.82
C ILE A 227 6.98 14.87 -27.27
N ASP A 228 7.44 15.92 -27.95
CA ASP A 228 8.08 15.79 -29.26
C ASP A 228 9.44 15.06 -29.12
N TYR A 229 9.51 13.85 -29.66
CA TYR A 229 10.70 13.01 -29.65
C TYR A 229 11.94 13.69 -30.25
N TYR A 230 11.79 14.36 -31.38
CA TYR A 230 12.92 14.93 -32.12
C TYR A 230 13.47 16.16 -31.40
N GLU A 231 12.58 16.98 -30.84
CA GLU A 231 12.97 18.12 -30.01
C GLU A 231 13.64 17.63 -28.72
N PHE A 232 13.02 16.69 -28.00
CA PHE A 232 13.57 16.15 -26.76
C PHE A 232 14.98 15.58 -26.98
N LYS A 233 15.15 14.74 -28.00
CA LYS A 233 16.45 14.14 -28.33
C LYS A 233 17.48 15.17 -28.78
N LYS A 234 17.06 16.24 -29.47
CA LYS A 234 17.95 17.34 -29.86
C LYS A 234 18.44 18.13 -28.64
N VAL A 235 17.55 18.39 -27.68
CA VAL A 235 17.88 19.16 -26.46
C VAL A 235 18.78 18.35 -25.53
N TYR A 236 18.45 17.08 -25.28
CA TYR A 236 19.11 16.27 -24.26
C TYR A 236 20.13 15.26 -24.79
N GLY A 237 20.25 15.10 -26.12
CA GLY A 237 21.16 14.13 -26.74
C GLY A 237 20.76 12.66 -26.58
N THR A 238 19.67 12.37 -25.89
CA THR A 238 19.12 11.03 -25.65
C THR A 238 17.60 11.07 -25.55
N ASP A 239 16.96 9.94 -25.81
CA ASP A 239 15.53 9.67 -25.63
C ASP A 239 15.24 8.89 -24.33
N ASP A 240 16.25 8.70 -23.47
CA ASP A 240 16.15 8.00 -22.19
C ASP A 240 16.21 9.00 -21.01
N PRO A 241 15.05 9.36 -20.42
CA PRO A 241 15.03 10.30 -19.29
C PRO A 241 15.79 9.80 -18.07
N ASN A 242 15.97 8.48 -17.91
CA ASN A 242 16.70 7.91 -16.78
C ASN A 242 18.16 8.35 -16.78
N LYS A 243 18.80 8.44 -17.97
CA LYS A 243 20.19 8.92 -18.10
C LYS A 243 20.32 10.38 -17.71
N ILE A 244 19.40 11.21 -18.20
CA ILE A 244 19.39 12.65 -17.91
C ILE A 244 19.26 12.90 -16.40
N VAL A 245 18.30 12.23 -15.75
CA VAL A 245 18.08 12.38 -14.31
C VAL A 245 19.26 11.84 -13.51
N GLU A 246 19.85 10.71 -13.93
CA GLU A 246 21.03 10.14 -13.26
C GLU A 246 22.24 11.07 -13.32
N GLU A 247 22.53 11.64 -14.50
CA GLU A 247 23.62 12.60 -14.70
C GLU A 247 23.42 13.85 -13.84
N ARG A 248 22.22 14.43 -13.83
CA ARG A 248 21.92 15.60 -13.00
C ARG A 248 22.08 15.32 -11.50
N ILE A 249 21.68 14.13 -11.04
CA ILE A 249 21.91 13.73 -9.64
C ILE A 249 23.40 13.65 -9.33
N LYS A 250 24.23 13.15 -10.26
CA LYS A 250 25.69 13.03 -10.08
C LYS A 250 26.37 14.39 -10.07
N GLU A 251 25.95 15.31 -10.94
CA GLU A 251 26.54 16.65 -11.10
C GLU A 251 26.09 17.64 -10.02
N THR A 252 24.89 17.45 -9.45
CA THR A 252 24.36 18.33 -8.40
C THR A 252 25.15 18.16 -7.10
N PRO A 253 25.73 19.25 -6.54
CA PRO A 253 26.43 19.19 -5.26
C PRO A 253 25.55 18.68 -4.11
N LYS A 254 26.17 17.96 -3.16
CA LYS A 254 25.47 17.47 -1.96
C LYS A 254 24.79 18.63 -1.22
N GLY A 255 23.50 18.45 -0.91
CA GLY A 255 22.69 19.44 -0.20
C GLY A 255 21.96 20.42 -1.12
N GLN A 256 22.23 20.42 -2.43
CA GLN A 256 21.48 21.22 -3.39
C GLN A 256 20.30 20.44 -4.00
N LYS A 257 19.29 21.19 -4.45
CA LYS A 257 18.14 20.63 -5.18
C LYS A 257 18.58 20.26 -6.60
N VAL A 258 18.22 19.06 -7.04
CA VAL A 258 18.41 18.63 -8.43
C VAL A 258 17.28 19.25 -9.26
N ASP A 259 17.62 20.14 -10.19
CA ASP A 259 16.64 20.76 -11.08
C ASP A 259 16.25 19.81 -12.21
N THR A 260 14.96 19.54 -12.32
CA THR A 260 14.34 18.69 -13.36
C THR A 260 13.03 19.31 -13.85
N SER A 261 12.91 20.63 -13.78
CA SER A 261 11.71 21.37 -14.19
C SER A 261 11.50 21.41 -15.71
N ASP A 262 12.59 21.44 -16.47
CA ASP A 262 12.63 21.48 -17.93
C ASP A 262 12.29 20.13 -18.60
N LEU A 263 12.24 19.05 -17.82
CA LEU A 263 11.86 17.73 -18.32
C LEU A 263 10.35 17.58 -18.57
N CYS A 264 9.54 18.59 -18.20
CA CYS A 264 8.08 18.55 -18.25
C CYS A 264 7.53 17.36 -17.45
N GLU A 265 6.32 16.89 -17.76
CA GLU A 265 5.75 15.68 -17.17
C GLU A 265 6.28 14.45 -17.91
N ILE A 266 6.81 13.45 -17.18
CA ILE A 266 7.30 12.20 -17.78
C ILE A 266 6.65 11.00 -17.11
N TYR A 267 6.04 10.13 -17.92
CA TYR A 267 5.49 8.87 -17.45
C TYR A 267 6.59 7.94 -16.90
N MET A 268 6.24 7.25 -15.82
CA MET A 268 7.12 6.37 -15.07
C MET A 268 6.40 5.12 -14.59
N TYR A 269 7.19 4.12 -14.23
CA TYR A 269 6.73 2.85 -13.69
C TYR A 269 7.53 2.45 -12.46
N MET A 270 6.98 1.52 -11.67
CA MET A 270 7.72 0.79 -10.64
C MET A 270 8.34 -0.46 -11.26
N PRO A 271 9.67 -0.56 -11.35
CA PRO A 271 10.32 -1.81 -11.76
C PRO A 271 10.04 -2.97 -10.80
N GLN A 272 10.12 -4.21 -11.29
CA GLN A 272 9.80 -5.40 -10.51
C GLN A 272 10.69 -5.58 -9.26
N ASP A 273 11.98 -5.25 -9.33
CA ASP A 273 12.87 -5.29 -8.17
C ASP A 273 12.46 -4.31 -7.06
N VAL A 274 11.87 -3.18 -7.44
CA VAL A 274 11.29 -2.21 -6.51
C VAL A 274 9.98 -2.72 -5.93
N VAL A 275 9.12 -3.34 -6.74
CA VAL A 275 7.90 -4.03 -6.27
C VAL A 275 8.26 -5.06 -5.22
N GLU A 276 9.19 -5.96 -5.51
CA GLU A 276 9.65 -7.00 -4.58
C GLU A 276 10.20 -6.43 -3.26
N ARG A 277 10.91 -5.30 -3.33
CA ARG A 277 11.38 -4.60 -2.12
C ARG A 277 10.21 -4.16 -1.24
N TYR A 278 9.17 -3.56 -1.82
CA TYR A 278 7.99 -3.16 -1.06
C TYR A 278 7.16 -4.35 -0.57
N LEU A 279 7.05 -5.43 -1.34
CA LEU A 279 6.39 -6.66 -0.90
C LEU A 279 7.04 -7.24 0.36
N ARG A 280 8.39 -7.24 0.43
CA ARG A 280 9.12 -7.64 1.65
C ARG A 280 8.80 -6.71 2.83
N MET A 281 8.82 -5.40 2.60
CA MET A 281 8.50 -4.41 3.63
C MET A 281 7.08 -4.59 4.17
N ILE A 282 6.09 -4.80 3.31
CA ILE A 282 4.68 -4.96 3.69
C ILE A 282 4.47 -6.23 4.51
N LYS A 283 5.19 -7.32 4.17
CA LYS A 283 5.13 -8.57 4.95
C LYS A 283 5.58 -8.37 6.40
N GLU A 284 6.57 -7.51 6.63
CA GLU A 284 7.12 -7.22 7.96
C GLU A 284 6.33 -6.11 8.68
N HIS A 285 5.86 -5.13 7.92
CA HIS A 285 5.27 -3.89 8.40
C HIS A 285 4.07 -3.48 7.51
N PRO A 286 2.92 -4.18 7.61
CA PRO A 286 1.72 -3.82 6.86
C PRO A 286 1.15 -2.50 7.38
N VAL A 287 0.73 -1.66 6.45
CA VAL A 287 0.25 -0.30 6.71
C VAL A 287 -1.28 -0.24 6.74
N LEU A 288 -1.92 -1.06 5.92
CA LEU A 288 -3.36 -1.12 5.77
C LEU A 288 -3.87 -2.39 6.48
N HIS A 289 -4.79 -2.25 7.42
CA HIS A 289 -5.38 -3.35 8.19
C HIS A 289 -6.85 -3.56 7.80
#